data_AF-A0A1Q9JXU8-F1
#
_entry.id   AF-A0A1Q9JXU8-F1
#
_cell.length_a   1.000
_cell.length_b   1.000
_cell.length_c   1.000
_cell.angle_alpha   90.00
_cell.angle_beta   90.00
_cell.angle_gamma   90.00
#
_symmetry.space_group_name_H-M   'P 1'
#
loop_
_entity.id
_entity.type
_entity.pdbx_description
1 polymer ?
#
loop_
_entity_poly.entity_id
_entity_poly.type
_entity_poly.pdbx_seq_one_letter_code
_entity_poly.pdbx_strand_id
1 'polypeptide(L)'
;MPGYIMHMAEANLIMSKMQRKQTAEWKRDFIAGNLLPDTKKKLAKVTSHFWDPATMDRMAISPDLSRFLHKYESMLENPVVLGYYAHLYLDEQFVKAYWPQMATFYDNAGRVREKKENITKVRIGKSGKIVSRDDFFSGAYYYGDYSKLNNYFIEKYQINLNMDYTKIDDCPVVEVDSRDLYQVMQELSAIMSLCDRTKEDQIQVFSKEKLCQFLEEVSESFVQMIC
;
A
#
# COMPACT_ATOMS: atom_id res chain seq x y z
N MET A 1 -0.34 -1.24 6.72
CA MET A 1 -0.68 -0.69 5.39
C MET A 1 0.19 -1.38 4.36
N PRO A 2 -0.26 -1.48 3.12
CA PRO A 2 0.57 -1.83 2.00
C PRO A 2 1.94 -1.12 2.00
N GLY A 3 2.95 -1.81 1.48
CA GLY A 3 4.31 -1.26 1.33
C GLY A 3 4.62 -1.01 -0.14
N TYR A 4 5.74 -0.35 -0.42
CA TYR A 4 6.07 0.14 -1.77
C TYR A 4 5.97 -0.92 -2.87
N ILE A 5 6.44 -2.14 -2.62
CA ILE A 5 6.38 -3.23 -3.62
C ILE A 5 4.93 -3.61 -3.98
N MET A 6 4.00 -3.55 -3.03
CA MET A 6 2.59 -3.83 -3.33
C MET A 6 1.89 -2.68 -4.04
N HIS A 7 2.22 -1.42 -3.71
CA HIS A 7 1.74 -0.27 -4.47
C HIS A 7 2.25 -0.32 -5.92
N MET A 8 3.53 -0.63 -6.12
CA MET A 8 4.09 -0.85 -7.46
C MET A 8 3.43 -2.03 -8.19
N ALA A 9 3.10 -3.12 -7.49
CA ALA A 9 2.37 -4.25 -8.06
C ALA A 9 0.99 -3.83 -8.54
N GLU A 10 0.23 -3.11 -7.70
CA GLU A 10 -1.09 -2.57 -8.04
C GLU A 10 -1.00 -1.61 -9.24
N ALA A 11 -0.06 -0.67 -9.24
CA ALA A 11 0.12 0.27 -10.33
C ALA A 11 0.37 -0.45 -11.67
N ASN A 12 1.22 -1.49 -11.67
CA ASN A 12 1.46 -2.31 -12.85
C ASN A 12 0.23 -3.11 -13.28
N LEU A 13 -0.55 -3.65 -12.34
CA LEU A 13 -1.80 -4.34 -12.62
C LEU A 13 -2.84 -3.40 -13.25
N ILE A 14 -3.06 -2.22 -12.66
CA ILE A 14 -3.96 -1.20 -13.19
C ILE A 14 -3.57 -0.86 -14.62
N MET A 15 -2.30 -0.52 -14.86
CA MET A 15 -1.81 -0.20 -16.20
C MET A 15 -2.02 -1.34 -17.21
N SER A 16 -1.86 -2.59 -16.78
CA SER A 16 -2.07 -3.76 -17.64
C SER A 16 -3.54 -3.99 -18.03
N LYS A 17 -4.48 -3.57 -17.18
CA LYS A 17 -5.92 -3.73 -17.36
C LYS A 17 -6.58 -2.55 -18.08
N MET A 18 -5.95 -1.37 -18.06
CA MET A 18 -6.43 -0.20 -18.81
C MET A 18 -6.43 -0.46 -20.32
N GLN A 19 -7.56 -0.18 -20.98
CA GLN A 19 -7.71 -0.40 -22.43
C GLN A 19 -7.13 0.73 -23.30
N ARG A 20 -6.56 1.77 -22.67
CA ARG A 20 -5.97 2.92 -23.36
C ARG A 20 -4.46 2.79 -23.53
N LYS A 21 -3.94 3.27 -24.65
CA LYS A 21 -2.49 3.35 -24.90
C LYS A 21 -1.85 4.35 -23.96
N GLN A 22 -0.80 3.93 -23.25
CA GLN A 22 -0.05 4.76 -22.31
C GLN A 22 1.35 5.05 -22.88
N THR A 23 1.74 6.31 -22.92
CA THR A 23 3.11 6.72 -23.25
C THR A 23 4.07 6.39 -22.11
N ALA A 24 5.38 6.37 -22.36
CA ALA A 24 6.37 6.17 -21.29
C ALA A 24 6.28 7.27 -20.22
N GLU A 25 6.02 8.50 -20.64
CA GLU A 25 5.81 9.66 -19.77
C GLU A 25 4.61 9.46 -18.85
N TRP A 26 3.46 9.05 -19.42
CA TRP A 26 2.26 8.78 -18.64
C TRP A 26 2.49 7.69 -17.60
N LYS A 27 3.19 6.60 -17.96
CA LYS A 27 3.50 5.50 -17.03
C LYS A 27 4.42 5.96 -15.89
N ARG A 28 5.45 6.74 -16.22
CA ARG A 28 6.36 7.34 -15.24
C ARG A 28 5.58 8.18 -14.23
N ASP A 29 4.74 9.09 -14.73
CA ASP A 29 4.01 10.03 -13.88
C ASP A 29 2.94 9.34 -13.04
N PHE A 30 2.29 8.31 -13.58
CA PHE A 30 1.33 7.49 -12.85
C PHE A 30 1.99 6.73 -11.69
N ILE A 31 3.12 6.05 -11.94
CA ILE A 31 3.88 5.37 -10.89
C ILE A 31 4.42 6.37 -9.87
N ALA A 32 4.95 7.51 -10.31
CA ALA A 32 5.45 8.54 -9.41
C ALA A 32 4.32 9.07 -8.50
N GLY A 33 3.15 9.35 -9.08
CA GLY A 33 1.93 9.70 -8.36
C GLY A 33 1.50 8.66 -7.34
N ASN A 34 1.59 7.38 -7.70
CA ASN A 34 1.28 6.26 -6.81
C ASN A 34 2.25 6.15 -5.62
N LEU A 35 3.51 6.55 -5.77
CA LEU A 35 4.49 6.51 -4.67
C LEU A 35 4.50 7.78 -3.80
N LEU A 36 3.92 8.88 -4.28
CA LEU A 36 3.93 10.17 -3.58
C LEU A 36 3.37 10.15 -2.16
N PRO A 37 2.24 9.48 -1.85
CA PRO A 37 1.65 9.53 -0.52
C PRO A 37 2.63 9.06 0.57
N ASP A 38 3.46 8.09 0.20
CA ASP A 38 4.43 7.41 1.06
C ASP A 38 5.74 8.18 1.28
N THR A 39 5.92 9.32 0.62
CA THR A 39 7.00 10.27 0.94
C THR A 39 6.89 10.83 2.36
N LYS A 40 5.67 10.91 2.91
CA LYS A 40 5.43 11.36 4.28
C LYS A 40 5.43 10.18 5.26
N LYS A 41 6.09 10.37 6.40
CA LYS A 41 6.27 9.33 7.43
C LYS A 41 5.53 9.69 8.72
N LYS A 42 5.13 8.67 9.48
CA LYS A 42 4.51 8.80 10.82
C LYS A 42 3.32 9.78 10.79
N LEU A 43 3.31 10.80 11.66
CA LEU A 43 2.21 11.74 11.79
C LEU A 43 1.97 12.59 10.52
N ALA A 44 3.00 12.79 9.70
CA ALA A 44 2.85 13.49 8.42
C ALA A 44 1.99 12.70 7.40
N LYS A 45 1.76 11.39 7.61
CA LYS A 45 0.82 10.62 6.79
C LYS A 45 -0.63 11.09 6.93
N VAL A 46 -0.98 11.80 8.01
CA VAL A 46 -2.35 12.30 8.20
C VAL A 46 -2.80 13.16 7.01
N THR A 47 -1.91 13.99 6.47
CA THR A 47 -2.22 14.84 5.32
C THR A 47 -2.13 14.06 4.01
N SER A 48 -1.05 13.31 3.78
CA SER A 48 -0.85 12.62 2.49
C SER A 48 -1.80 11.43 2.28
N HIS A 49 -2.26 10.78 3.35
CA HIS A 49 -3.20 9.67 3.25
C HIS A 49 -4.63 10.09 3.57
N PHE A 50 -4.89 11.40 3.73
CA PHE A 50 -6.23 11.94 4.00
C PHE A 50 -6.90 11.26 5.21
N TRP A 51 -6.12 10.94 6.25
CA TRP A 51 -6.65 10.26 7.42
C TRP A 51 -7.57 11.17 8.21
N ASP A 52 -8.66 10.59 8.72
CA ASP A 52 -9.55 11.29 9.63
C ASP A 52 -8.92 11.37 11.04
N PRO A 53 -8.69 12.57 11.60
CA PRO A 53 -8.14 12.72 12.95
C PRO A 53 -8.90 11.93 14.02
N ALA A 54 -10.21 11.73 13.84
CA ALA A 54 -11.05 10.97 14.78
C ALA A 54 -10.73 9.47 14.82
N THR A 55 -9.94 8.95 13.88
CA THR A 55 -9.60 7.52 13.77
C THR A 55 -8.13 7.21 14.08
N MET A 56 -7.36 8.21 14.51
CA MET A 56 -5.92 8.08 14.75
C MET A 56 -5.53 7.13 15.88
N ASP A 57 -6.47 6.78 16.76
CA ASP A 57 -6.26 5.82 17.84
C ASP A 57 -6.43 4.36 17.39
N ARG A 58 -6.92 4.12 16.16
CA ARG A 58 -7.15 2.78 15.61
C ARG A 58 -5.84 2.12 15.18
N MET A 59 -5.83 0.79 15.22
CA MET A 59 -4.64 0.00 14.82
C MET A 59 -4.31 0.13 13.33
N ALA A 60 -5.34 0.20 12.48
CA ALA A 60 -5.21 0.45 11.05
C ALA A 60 -6.10 1.64 10.70
N ILE A 61 -5.54 2.60 9.96
CA ILE A 61 -6.21 3.84 9.59
C ILE A 61 -6.43 3.82 8.09
N SER A 62 -7.68 3.93 7.68
CA SER A 62 -8.10 3.95 6.29
C SER A 62 -8.08 5.40 5.77
N PRO A 63 -7.60 5.66 4.54
CA PRO A 63 -7.80 6.94 3.87
C PRO A 63 -9.29 7.31 3.76
N ASP A 64 -9.58 8.61 3.82
CA ASP A 64 -10.89 9.15 3.44
C ASP A 64 -10.84 9.58 1.96
N LEU A 65 -11.27 8.67 1.07
CA LEU A 65 -11.25 8.92 -0.37
C LEU A 65 -12.12 10.10 -0.78
N SER A 66 -13.20 10.37 -0.06
CA SER A 66 -14.09 11.51 -0.36
C SER A 66 -13.37 12.84 -0.16
N ARG A 67 -12.49 12.96 0.85
CA ARG A 67 -11.67 14.16 1.04
C ARG A 67 -10.66 14.38 -0.08
N PHE A 68 -10.07 13.30 -0.62
CA PHE A 68 -9.19 13.39 -1.78
C PHE A 68 -9.96 13.82 -3.03
N LEU A 69 -11.06 13.11 -3.33
CA LEU A 69 -11.87 13.38 -4.53
C LEU A 69 -12.46 14.79 -4.51
N HIS A 70 -12.91 15.29 -3.36
CA HIS A 70 -13.40 16.67 -3.25
C HIS A 70 -12.39 17.72 -3.75
N LYS A 71 -11.08 17.46 -3.63
CA LYS A 71 -10.03 18.36 -4.10
C LYS A 71 -9.59 18.10 -5.54
N TYR A 72 -9.57 16.84 -5.95
CA TYR A 72 -8.82 16.42 -7.14
C TYR A 72 -9.63 15.63 -8.17
N GLU A 73 -10.94 15.44 -7.97
CA GLU A 73 -11.82 14.72 -8.91
C GLU A 73 -11.74 15.29 -10.33
N SER A 74 -11.75 16.63 -10.46
CA SER A 74 -11.64 17.30 -11.77
C SER A 74 -10.27 17.16 -12.43
N MET A 75 -9.27 16.58 -11.74
CA MET A 75 -7.90 16.38 -12.23
C MET A 75 -7.54 14.91 -12.41
N LEU A 76 -8.49 13.97 -12.29
CA LEU A 76 -8.22 12.53 -12.40
C LEU A 76 -7.69 12.11 -13.79
N GLU A 77 -7.81 12.94 -14.82
CA GLU A 77 -7.15 12.69 -16.11
C GLU A 77 -5.62 12.83 -16.03
N ASN A 78 -5.11 13.61 -15.06
CA ASN A 78 -3.68 13.76 -14.82
C ASN A 78 -3.11 12.45 -14.22
N PRO A 79 -2.07 11.84 -14.83
CA PRO A 79 -1.51 10.58 -14.36
C PRO A 79 -1.01 10.61 -12.92
N VAL A 80 -0.41 11.72 -12.47
CA VAL A 80 0.09 11.86 -11.09
C VAL A 80 -1.05 11.79 -10.10
N VAL A 81 -2.15 12.51 -10.36
CA VAL A 81 -3.36 12.51 -9.51
C VAL A 81 -4.00 11.13 -9.50
N LEU A 82 -4.13 10.50 -10.67
CA LEU A 82 -4.72 9.17 -10.78
C LEU A 82 -3.89 8.10 -10.05
N GLY A 83 -2.57 8.18 -10.12
CA GLY A 83 -1.65 7.29 -9.40
C GLY A 83 -1.80 7.46 -7.89
N TYR A 84 -1.88 8.71 -7.42
CA TYR A 84 -2.14 9.04 -6.02
C TYR A 84 -3.47 8.44 -5.56
N TYR A 85 -4.51 8.57 -6.38
CA TYR A 85 -5.83 8.02 -6.08
C TYR A 85 -5.79 6.48 -5.98
N ALA A 86 -5.08 5.82 -6.90
CA ALA A 86 -4.88 4.37 -6.86
C ALA A 86 -4.21 3.93 -5.53
N HIS A 87 -3.16 4.63 -5.11
CA HIS A 87 -2.51 4.34 -3.81
C HIS A 87 -3.51 4.39 -2.65
N LEU A 88 -4.26 5.49 -2.56
CA LEU A 88 -5.23 5.67 -1.48
C LEU A 88 -6.34 4.62 -1.55
N TYR A 89 -6.76 4.24 -2.76
CA TYR A 89 -7.76 3.21 -2.98
C TYR A 89 -7.28 1.85 -2.46
N LEU A 90 -6.06 1.41 -2.80
CA LEU A 90 -5.49 0.19 -2.25
C LEU A 90 -5.39 0.23 -0.73
N ASP A 91 -4.93 1.34 -0.17
CA ASP A 91 -4.84 1.53 1.28
C ASP A 91 -6.20 1.40 1.94
N GLU A 92 -7.24 2.00 1.35
CA GLU A 92 -8.61 1.92 1.84
C GLU A 92 -9.13 0.48 1.81
N GLN A 93 -9.03 -0.18 0.66
CA GLN A 93 -9.48 -1.56 0.46
C GLN A 93 -8.69 -2.54 1.32
N PHE A 94 -7.40 -2.30 1.54
CA PHE A 94 -6.59 -3.12 2.41
C PHE A 94 -7.09 -3.05 3.85
N VAL A 95 -7.44 -1.87 4.35
CA VAL A 95 -7.97 -1.71 5.72
C VAL A 95 -9.39 -2.25 5.85
N LYS A 96 -10.25 -2.01 4.85
CA LYS A 96 -11.67 -2.39 4.92
C LYS A 96 -11.92 -3.87 4.62
N ALA A 97 -11.24 -4.43 3.62
CA ALA A 97 -11.51 -5.78 3.12
C ALA A 97 -10.45 -6.80 3.54
N TYR A 98 -9.16 -6.47 3.46
CA TYR A 98 -8.09 -7.45 3.68
C TYR A 98 -7.68 -7.59 5.15
N TRP A 99 -7.50 -6.46 5.84
CA TRP A 99 -7.02 -6.38 7.23
C TRP A 99 -7.86 -7.20 8.21
N PRO A 100 -9.21 -7.17 8.19
CA PRO A 100 -10.03 -7.96 9.10
C PRO A 100 -9.92 -9.48 8.87
N GLN A 101 -9.60 -9.91 7.64
CA GLN A 101 -9.38 -11.32 7.31
C GLN A 101 -7.98 -11.79 7.75
N MET A 102 -7.01 -10.89 7.70
CA MET A 102 -5.62 -11.18 8.03
C MET A 102 -5.40 -11.37 9.54
N ALA A 103 -6.04 -10.54 10.37
CA ALA A 103 -5.83 -10.58 11.81
C ALA A 103 -7.03 -10.06 12.61
N THR A 104 -7.24 -10.65 13.79
CA THR A 104 -8.17 -10.14 14.80
C THR A 104 -7.42 -9.73 16.06
N PHE A 105 -7.73 -8.55 16.61
CA PHE A 105 -7.00 -7.93 17.70
C PHE A 105 -7.79 -8.00 19.00
N TYR A 106 -7.13 -8.38 20.10
CA TYR A 106 -7.75 -8.64 21.40
C TYR A 106 -7.03 -7.91 22.54
N ASP A 107 -7.78 -7.64 23.60
CA ASP A 107 -7.23 -7.32 24.92
C ASP A 107 -6.85 -8.58 25.72
N ASN A 108 -6.32 -8.39 26.94
CA ASN A 108 -5.92 -9.50 27.81
C ASN A 108 -7.09 -10.39 28.27
N ALA A 109 -8.32 -9.86 28.26
CA ALA A 109 -9.54 -10.59 28.61
C ALA A 109 -10.15 -11.32 27.39
N GLY A 110 -9.49 -11.29 26.23
CA GLY A 110 -9.97 -11.97 25.01
C GLY A 110 -11.09 -11.23 24.30
N ARG A 111 -11.31 -9.95 24.58
CA ARG A 111 -12.34 -9.13 23.91
C ARG A 111 -11.74 -8.45 22.69
N VAL A 112 -12.47 -8.40 21.58
CA VAL A 112 -12.02 -7.73 20.35
C VAL A 112 -11.89 -6.23 20.58
N ARG A 113 -10.81 -5.63 20.05
CA ARG A 113 -10.49 -4.21 20.17
C ARG A 113 -9.99 -3.65 18.84
N GLU A 114 -10.33 -2.39 18.58
CA GLU A 114 -9.82 -1.65 17.41
C GLU A 114 -8.77 -0.61 17.81
N LYS A 115 -8.88 -0.04 19.01
CA LYS A 115 -7.96 0.99 19.53
C LYS A 115 -6.62 0.38 19.90
N LYS A 116 -5.54 0.98 19.39
CA LYS A 116 -4.15 0.51 19.52
C LYS A 116 -3.73 0.29 20.97
N GLU A 117 -4.08 1.20 21.87
CA GLU A 117 -3.73 1.14 23.29
C GLU A 117 -4.35 -0.06 24.04
N ASN A 118 -5.48 -0.57 23.54
CA ASN A 118 -6.24 -1.63 24.18
C ASN A 118 -5.90 -3.03 23.64
N ILE A 119 -4.97 -3.12 22.68
CA ILE A 119 -4.60 -4.36 22.01
C ILE A 119 -3.32 -4.92 22.61
N THR A 120 -3.40 -6.18 23.06
CA THR A 120 -2.26 -6.92 23.62
C THR A 120 -1.97 -8.23 22.89
N LYS A 121 -2.98 -8.84 22.26
CA LYS A 121 -2.88 -10.12 21.56
C LYS A 121 -3.46 -10.01 20.15
N VAL A 122 -2.91 -10.79 19.23
CA VAL A 122 -3.36 -10.84 17.83
C VAL A 122 -3.55 -12.29 17.43
N ARG A 123 -4.73 -12.63 16.90
CA ARG A 123 -4.98 -13.90 16.22
C ARG A 123 -4.69 -13.72 14.74
N ILE A 124 -3.77 -14.51 14.21
CA ILE A 124 -3.44 -14.54 12.79
C ILE A 124 -4.52 -15.34 12.06
N GLY A 125 -5.16 -14.75 11.05
CA GLY A 125 -6.25 -15.36 10.30
C GLY A 125 -5.82 -16.62 9.55
N LYS A 126 -4.62 -16.62 8.96
CA LYS A 126 -4.07 -17.76 8.20
C LYS A 126 -3.91 -19.03 9.04
N SER A 127 -3.27 -18.93 10.21
CA SER A 127 -2.88 -20.08 11.02
C SER A 127 -3.78 -20.30 12.24
N GLY A 128 -4.61 -19.32 12.59
CA GLY A 128 -5.35 -19.29 13.85
C GLY A 128 -4.47 -19.05 15.09
N LYS A 129 -3.15 -18.94 14.92
CA LYS A 129 -2.20 -18.74 16.01
C LYS A 129 -2.44 -17.40 16.70
N ILE A 130 -2.37 -17.40 18.04
CA ILE A 130 -2.41 -16.17 18.85
C ILE A 130 -0.98 -15.83 19.26
N VAL A 131 -0.57 -14.59 19.02
CA VAL A 131 0.73 -14.04 19.39
C VAL A 131 0.56 -12.73 20.15
N SER A 132 1.62 -12.26 20.80
CA SER A 132 1.61 -10.91 21.39
C SER A 132 1.51 -9.86 20.28
N ARG A 133 1.03 -8.66 20.62
CA ARG A 133 1.03 -7.52 19.69
C ARG A 133 2.43 -7.21 19.15
N ASP A 134 3.44 -7.24 20.01
CA ASP A 134 4.80 -6.89 19.62
C ASP A 134 5.41 -7.95 18.70
N ASP A 135 5.16 -9.24 18.97
CA ASP A 135 5.55 -10.32 18.06
C ASP A 135 4.86 -10.18 16.71
N PHE A 136 3.56 -9.89 16.69
CA PHE A 136 2.81 -9.72 15.46
C PHE A 136 3.45 -8.67 14.55
N PHE A 137 3.82 -7.51 15.10
CA PHE A 137 4.49 -6.42 14.37
C PHE A 137 6.02 -6.55 14.31
N SER A 138 6.57 -7.76 14.44
CA SER A 138 8.01 -7.99 14.33
C SER A 138 8.43 -8.47 12.93
N GLY A 139 9.75 -8.54 12.72
CA GLY A 139 10.35 -9.18 11.54
C GLY A 139 10.13 -10.70 11.45
N ALA A 140 9.63 -11.33 12.51
CA ALA A 140 9.26 -12.75 12.45
C ALA A 140 7.87 -12.97 11.80
N TYR A 141 6.99 -11.96 11.88
CA TYR A 141 5.58 -12.05 11.46
C TYR A 141 5.23 -10.96 10.42
N TYR A 142 4.36 -9.99 10.76
CA TYR A 142 3.71 -9.09 9.80
C TYR A 142 4.71 -8.30 8.94
N TYR A 143 5.69 -7.63 9.57
CA TYR A 143 6.70 -6.90 8.79
C TYR A 143 7.69 -7.82 8.09
N GLY A 144 7.98 -8.97 8.70
CA GLY A 144 8.83 -10.00 8.10
C GLY A 144 8.27 -10.52 6.79
N ASP A 145 6.96 -10.75 6.73
CA ASP A 145 6.32 -11.31 5.55
C ASP A 145 6.39 -10.37 4.34
N TYR A 146 6.37 -9.04 4.53
CA TYR A 146 6.63 -8.11 3.44
C TYR A 146 8.00 -8.36 2.82
N SER A 147 9.06 -8.41 3.64
CA SER A 147 10.42 -8.68 3.16
C SER A 147 10.53 -10.01 2.42
N LYS A 148 9.87 -11.06 2.93
CA LYS A 148 9.86 -12.40 2.32
C LYS A 148 9.11 -12.44 0.97
N LEU A 149 8.09 -11.60 0.79
CA LEU A 149 7.27 -11.56 -0.43
C LEU A 149 7.80 -10.58 -1.48
N ASN A 150 8.71 -9.67 -1.13
CA ASN A 150 9.19 -8.63 -2.04
C ASN A 150 9.70 -9.21 -3.37
N ASN A 151 10.59 -10.21 -3.34
CA ASN A 151 11.13 -10.79 -4.57
C ASN A 151 10.03 -11.44 -5.44
N TYR A 152 9.12 -12.18 -4.82
CA TYR A 152 8.01 -12.82 -5.52
C TYR A 152 7.14 -11.78 -6.26
N PHE A 153 6.77 -10.68 -5.61
CA PHE A 153 5.98 -9.63 -6.24
C PHE A 153 6.74 -8.83 -7.28
N ILE A 154 8.04 -8.58 -7.06
CA ILE A 154 8.90 -7.92 -8.04
C ILE A 154 8.89 -8.70 -9.36
N GLU A 155 9.08 -10.02 -9.29
CA GLU A 155 9.06 -10.88 -10.47
C GLU A 155 7.66 -11.02 -11.08
N LYS A 156 6.67 -11.36 -10.27
CA LYS A 156 5.30 -11.63 -10.76
C LYS A 156 4.70 -10.42 -11.48
N TYR A 157 4.88 -9.22 -10.92
CA TYR A 157 4.27 -8.00 -11.44
C TYR A 157 5.27 -7.12 -12.21
N GLN A 158 6.44 -7.65 -12.55
CA GLN A 158 7.46 -6.99 -13.39
C GLN A 158 7.85 -5.60 -12.87
N ILE A 159 7.99 -5.46 -11.55
CA ILE A 159 8.35 -4.20 -10.89
C ILE A 159 9.80 -3.87 -11.21
N ASN A 160 10.03 -2.67 -11.74
CA ASN A 160 11.37 -2.20 -12.10
C ASN A 160 11.51 -0.69 -11.89
N LEU A 161 12.75 -0.23 -11.77
CA LEU A 161 13.12 1.18 -11.61
C LEU A 161 13.84 1.70 -12.86
N ASN A 162 13.42 1.23 -14.05
CA ASN A 162 14.08 1.59 -15.31
C ASN A 162 13.78 3.03 -15.76
N MET A 163 12.80 3.67 -15.15
CA MET A 163 12.44 5.08 -15.37
C MET A 163 12.81 5.90 -14.15
N ASP A 164 13.16 7.17 -14.38
CA ASP A 164 13.38 8.13 -13.32
C ASP A 164 12.04 8.72 -12.87
N TYR A 165 11.43 8.12 -11.85
CA TYR A 165 10.15 8.57 -11.28
C TYR A 165 10.26 9.90 -10.51
N THR A 166 11.46 10.46 -10.33
CA THR A 166 11.62 11.77 -9.67
C THR A 166 11.40 12.95 -10.62
N LYS A 167 11.37 12.69 -11.93
CA LYS A 167 11.12 13.69 -12.97
C LYS A 167 9.63 13.85 -13.24
N ILE A 168 8.97 14.61 -12.38
CA ILE A 168 7.61 15.11 -12.58
C ILE A 168 7.71 16.60 -12.89
N ASP A 169 7.21 17.03 -14.05
CA ASP A 169 7.32 18.43 -14.49
C ASP A 169 6.41 19.38 -13.69
N ASP A 170 5.22 18.92 -13.31
CA ASP A 170 4.31 19.63 -12.41
C ASP A 170 3.53 18.64 -11.52
N CYS A 171 3.59 18.82 -10.20
CA CYS A 171 2.90 17.98 -9.23
C CYS A 171 1.67 18.73 -8.71
N PRO A 172 0.44 18.38 -9.17
CA PRO A 172 -0.77 19.12 -8.81
C PRO A 172 -1.24 18.87 -7.37
N VAL A 173 -0.69 17.87 -6.67
CA VAL A 173 -1.12 17.47 -5.33
C VAL A 173 -0.28 18.19 -4.27
N VAL A 174 -0.92 19.05 -3.48
CA VAL A 174 -0.22 19.97 -2.55
C VAL A 174 0.14 19.35 -1.20
N GLU A 175 -0.38 18.17 -0.88
CA GLU A 175 -0.12 17.48 0.40
C GLU A 175 1.29 16.88 0.49
N VAL A 176 2.02 16.85 -0.62
CA VAL A 176 3.33 16.22 -0.78
C VAL A 176 4.27 17.13 -1.56
N ASP A 177 5.57 16.81 -1.52
CA ASP A 177 6.59 17.46 -2.33
C ASP A 177 7.22 16.41 -3.23
N SER A 178 7.17 16.59 -4.55
CA SER A 178 7.70 15.61 -5.49
C SER A 178 9.20 15.37 -5.33
N ARG A 179 9.95 16.33 -4.76
CA ARG A 179 11.38 16.18 -4.45
C ARG A 179 11.63 15.10 -3.39
N ASP A 180 10.66 14.84 -2.52
CA ASP A 180 10.76 13.81 -1.48
C ASP A 180 10.73 12.39 -2.08
N LEU A 181 10.27 12.21 -3.34
CA LEU A 181 10.30 10.90 -4.03
C LEU A 181 11.70 10.32 -4.11
N TYR A 182 12.74 11.16 -4.15
CA TYR A 182 14.12 10.70 -4.13
C TYR A 182 14.41 9.74 -2.97
N GLN A 183 13.85 9.99 -1.78
CA GLN A 183 14.02 9.11 -0.62
C GLN A 183 13.30 7.78 -0.80
N VAL A 184 12.07 7.80 -1.32
CA VAL A 184 11.31 6.59 -1.63
C VAL A 184 12.04 5.74 -2.66
N MET A 185 12.63 6.37 -3.68
CA MET A 185 13.42 5.69 -4.71
C MET A 185 14.68 5.03 -4.16
N GLN A 186 15.38 5.67 -3.21
CA GLN A 186 16.52 5.05 -2.53
C GLN A 186 16.09 3.82 -1.72
N GLU A 187 14.98 3.92 -0.98
CA GLU A 187 14.46 2.80 -0.17
C GLU A 187 13.98 1.64 -1.05
N LEU A 188 13.28 1.92 -2.15
CA LEU A 188 12.89 0.93 -3.15
C LEU A 188 14.11 0.24 -3.76
N SER A 189 15.14 0.99 -4.15
CA SER A 189 16.39 0.41 -4.67
C SER A 189 17.08 -0.50 -3.65
N ALA A 190 17.12 -0.09 -2.38
CA ALA A 190 17.65 -0.92 -1.31
C ALA A 190 16.82 -2.20 -1.13
N ILE A 191 15.49 -2.12 -1.12
CA ILE A 191 14.60 -3.29 -1.03
C ILE A 191 14.85 -4.25 -2.18
N MET A 192 14.93 -3.74 -3.42
CA MET A 192 15.12 -4.55 -4.62
C MET A 192 16.53 -5.16 -4.72
N SER A 193 17.53 -4.61 -4.03
CA SER A 193 18.87 -5.21 -3.98
C SER A 193 18.99 -6.34 -2.94
N LEU A 194 18.09 -6.39 -1.96
CA LEU A 194 18.07 -7.40 -0.88
C LEU A 194 17.25 -8.66 -1.25
N CYS A 195 17.12 -8.97 -2.54
CA CYS A 195 16.32 -10.11 -3.02
C CYS A 195 16.74 -11.43 -2.36
N ASP A 196 15.79 -12.05 -1.66
CA ASP A 196 15.95 -13.39 -1.10
C ASP A 196 14.79 -14.28 -1.56
N ARG A 197 15.07 -15.09 -2.59
CA ARG A 197 14.09 -15.98 -3.22
C ARG A 197 13.73 -17.19 -2.36
N THR A 198 14.47 -17.43 -1.28
CA THR A 198 14.36 -18.66 -0.50
C THR A 198 13.35 -18.58 0.64
N LYS A 199 12.79 -17.39 0.88
CA LYS A 199 11.98 -17.11 2.07
C LYS A 199 10.49 -16.93 1.80
N GLU A 200 10.04 -16.93 0.55
CA GLU A 200 8.63 -16.65 0.23
C GLU A 200 7.64 -17.65 0.86
N ASP A 201 8.05 -18.91 1.05
CA ASP A 201 7.21 -19.94 1.68
C ASP A 201 7.26 -19.91 3.22
N GLN A 202 8.08 -19.03 3.80
CA GLN A 202 8.25 -18.89 5.26
C GLN A 202 7.33 -17.81 5.87
N ILE A 203 6.33 -17.35 5.11
CA ILE A 203 5.37 -16.32 5.54
C ILE A 203 4.42 -16.82 6.63
N GLN A 204 4.22 -16.01 7.67
CA GLN A 204 3.50 -16.38 8.89
C GLN A 204 2.07 -15.82 8.95
N VAL A 205 1.88 -14.61 8.44
CA VAL A 205 0.67 -13.80 8.52
C VAL A 205 -0.09 -13.81 7.20
N PHE A 206 0.59 -13.49 6.09
CA PHE A 206 -0.06 -13.42 4.78
C PHE A 206 -0.27 -14.82 4.18
N SER A 207 -1.34 -14.93 3.38
CA SER A 207 -1.46 -15.95 2.34
C SER A 207 -1.08 -15.30 1.01
N LYS A 208 -0.09 -15.89 0.32
CA LYS A 208 0.41 -15.41 -0.97
C LYS A 208 -0.73 -15.39 -2.00
N GLU A 209 -1.52 -16.44 -2.03
CA GLU A 209 -2.65 -16.63 -2.95
C GLU A 209 -3.74 -15.58 -2.72
N LYS A 210 -4.18 -15.43 -1.46
CA LYS A 210 -5.22 -14.44 -1.10
C LYS A 210 -4.75 -13.02 -1.35
N LEU A 211 -3.47 -12.72 -1.11
CA LEU A 211 -2.91 -11.39 -1.35
C LEU A 211 -2.81 -11.08 -2.85
N CYS A 212 -2.41 -12.04 -3.67
CA CYS A 212 -2.46 -11.91 -5.13
C CYS A 212 -3.89 -11.68 -5.63
N GLN A 213 -4.84 -12.51 -5.19
CA GLN A 213 -6.25 -12.36 -5.56
C GLN A 213 -6.79 -10.98 -5.16
N PHE A 214 -6.50 -10.53 -3.94
CA PHE A 214 -6.89 -9.21 -3.47
C PHE A 214 -6.34 -8.09 -4.36
N LEU A 215 -5.05 -8.12 -4.73
CA LEU A 215 -4.45 -7.09 -5.60
C LEU A 215 -5.09 -7.07 -6.99
N GLU A 216 -5.39 -8.24 -7.56
CA GLU A 216 -6.07 -8.36 -8.86
C GLU A 216 -7.48 -7.77 -8.82
N GLU A 217 -8.28 -8.15 -7.82
CA GLU A 217 -9.66 -7.70 -7.63
C GLU A 217 -9.74 -6.19 -7.37
N VAL A 218 -8.87 -5.66 -6.50
CA VAL A 218 -8.81 -4.22 -6.20
C VAL A 218 -8.40 -3.44 -7.46
N SER A 219 -7.37 -3.89 -8.18
CA SER A 219 -6.93 -3.21 -9.40
C SER A 219 -8.01 -3.22 -10.48
N GLU A 220 -8.73 -4.34 -10.62
CA GLU A 220 -9.83 -4.45 -11.58
C GLU A 220 -11.02 -3.55 -11.21
N SER A 221 -11.43 -3.56 -9.94
CA SER A 221 -12.46 -2.66 -9.44
C SER A 221 -12.08 -1.19 -9.61
N PHE A 222 -10.81 -0.84 -9.38
CA PHE A 222 -10.33 0.53 -9.59
C PHE A 222 -10.46 0.94 -11.06
N VAL A 223 -10.01 0.09 -12.00
CA VAL A 223 -10.12 0.37 -13.44
C VAL A 223 -11.58 0.54 -13.87
N GLN A 224 -12.50 -0.28 -13.37
CA GLN A 224 -13.93 -0.17 -13.66
C GLN A 224 -14.57 1.13 -13.15
N MET A 225 -13.99 1.77 -12.13
CA MET A 225 -14.48 3.05 -11.61
C MET A 225 -14.04 4.26 -12.45
N ILE A 226 -12.91 4.14 -13.17
CA ILE A 226 -12.26 5.27 -13.86
C ILE A 226 -12.34 5.18 -15.39
N CYS A 227 -12.88 4.09 -15.93
CA CYS A 227 -13.05 3.82 -17.37
C CYS A 227 -14.53 3.66 -17.69
#